data_AF-A0A3N5PC27-F1
#
_entry.id   AF-A0A3N5PC27-F1
#
_cell.length_a   1.000
_cell.length_b   1.000
_cell.length_c   1.000
_cell.angle_alpha   90.00
_cell.angle_beta   90.00
_cell.angle_gamma   90.00
#
_symmetry.space_group_name_H-M   'P 1'
#
loop_
_entity.id
_entity.type
_entity.pdbx_description
1 polymer ?
#
loop_
_entity_poly.entity_id
_entity_poly.type
_entity_poly.pdbx_seq_one_letter_code
_entity_poly.pdbx_strand_id
1 'polypeptide(L)'
;MRGSDRPQYPDPKAFRAFVQQINGFIKENSLGLTQLGTAGGVIATELTGDLPLKNWSQGSWKEAAARISGQRIAETIFLRHTHCFACPIGCGKTVKIEEGPYAGLYGHGPEYETLAGFGGNCLCDDLNAIARMNDLCNRYGLDTISTSAALAFAMEAYEKGLLSREDVGGLDLTWGNAPAMIEAVSQIARREGIGEILADGVRAAAARLGPEAEAFAVHVKGMEMPYHDPRAFVSMAPNYATAVRGACHLEGLSYWAGYGVRWPGWYEPEDYDPHDSSGQGQVAVDFQNYAGVFNPLGLCKFIIKGKIGPQHIADLVNVALGWEWTAADVVETGERLFNLKRLIDLRLGVTAADDTLPRRLLAEPRPSGEAAGVLPDMPTMLAEYYLARGWEADGAPSAERLAALSVVP
;
A
#
# COMPACT_ATOMS: atom_id res chain seq x y z
N MET A 1 -4.03 19.48 -20.50
CA MET A 1 -5.42 19.57 -21.00
C MET A 1 -6.12 20.73 -20.27
N ARG A 2 -6.97 21.52 -20.94
CA ARG A 2 -7.79 22.56 -20.32
C ARG A 2 -9.22 22.43 -20.85
N GLY A 3 -10.20 22.32 -19.96
CA GLY A 3 -11.63 22.27 -20.28
C GLY A 3 -12.41 23.23 -19.39
N SER A 4 -13.51 23.77 -19.91
CA SER A 4 -14.41 24.70 -19.20
C SER A 4 -15.81 24.14 -18.97
N ASP A 5 -16.12 22.98 -19.55
CA ASP A 5 -17.41 22.33 -19.42
C ASP A 5 -17.64 21.87 -17.98
N ARG A 6 -18.90 21.95 -17.54
CA ARG A 6 -19.29 21.57 -16.18
C ARG A 6 -20.08 20.27 -16.22
N PRO A 7 -19.86 19.35 -15.26
CA PRO A 7 -20.75 18.21 -15.10
C PRO A 7 -22.19 18.67 -14.89
N GLN A 8 -23.13 17.95 -15.50
CA GLN A 8 -24.55 18.14 -15.29
C GLN A 8 -25.03 17.09 -14.28
N TYR A 9 -25.85 17.51 -13.32
CA TYR A 9 -26.42 16.64 -12.29
C TYR A 9 -27.94 16.68 -12.38
N PRO A 10 -28.66 15.57 -12.09
CA PRO A 10 -30.12 15.54 -12.11
C PRO A 10 -30.77 16.57 -11.18
N ASP A 11 -30.25 16.70 -9.95
CA ASP A 11 -30.62 17.78 -9.02
C ASP A 11 -29.36 18.45 -8.45
N PRO A 12 -28.93 19.60 -9.03
CA PRO A 12 -27.74 20.30 -8.56
C PRO A 12 -27.84 20.86 -7.13
N LYS A 13 -29.05 21.11 -6.62
CA LYS A 13 -29.25 21.62 -5.25
C LYS A 13 -29.10 20.48 -4.25
N ALA A 14 -29.74 19.35 -4.51
CA ALA A 14 -29.60 18.15 -3.69
C ALA A 14 -28.15 17.66 -3.66
N PHE A 15 -27.49 17.59 -4.82
CA PHE A 15 -26.07 17.20 -4.91
C PHE A 15 -25.18 18.10 -4.05
N ARG A 16 -25.35 19.42 -4.15
CA ARG A 16 -24.57 20.37 -3.35
C ARG A 16 -24.82 20.21 -1.85
N ALA A 17 -26.08 20.05 -1.43
CA ALA A 17 -26.43 19.87 -0.03
C ALA A 17 -25.80 18.61 0.54
N PHE A 18 -25.91 17.49 -0.17
CA PHE A 18 -25.29 16.22 0.20
C PHE A 18 -23.76 16.34 0.32
N VAL A 19 -23.09 16.92 -0.68
CA VAL A 19 -21.63 17.12 -0.66
C VAL A 19 -21.19 18.02 0.51
N GLN A 20 -21.96 19.06 0.85
CA GLN A 20 -21.64 19.92 1.99
C GLN A 20 -21.72 19.15 3.32
N GLN A 21 -22.75 18.34 3.50
CA GLN A 21 -22.93 17.51 4.69
C GLN A 21 -21.81 16.48 4.82
N ILE A 22 -21.59 15.67 3.79
CA ILE A 22 -20.59 14.59 3.84
C ILE A 22 -19.16 15.13 4.00
N ASN A 23 -18.85 16.31 3.44
CA ASN A 23 -17.55 16.94 3.62
C ASN A 23 -17.29 17.35 5.08
N GLY A 24 -18.32 17.78 5.83
CA GLY A 24 -18.19 18.03 7.26
C GLY A 24 -17.79 16.76 8.01
N PHE A 25 -18.55 15.69 7.76
CA PHE A 25 -18.30 14.37 8.36
C PHE A 25 -16.91 13.81 8.04
N ILE A 26 -16.48 13.89 6.76
CA ILE A 26 -15.15 13.43 6.33
C ILE A 26 -14.05 14.20 7.06
N LYS A 27 -14.17 15.52 7.18
CA LYS A 27 -13.15 16.37 7.84
C LYS A 27 -12.99 16.01 9.31
N GLU A 28 -14.10 15.88 10.01
CA GLU A 28 -14.11 15.51 11.44
C GLU A 28 -13.44 14.16 11.66
N ASN A 29 -13.70 13.18 10.79
CA ASN A 29 -13.16 11.81 10.92
C ASN A 29 -11.77 11.63 10.29
N SER A 30 -11.19 12.65 9.65
CA SER A 30 -9.89 12.55 8.95
C SER A 30 -8.83 13.53 9.45
N LEU A 31 -9.01 14.10 10.64
CA LEU A 31 -8.13 15.16 11.17
C LEU A 31 -6.65 14.77 11.19
N GLY A 32 -6.33 13.54 11.56
CA GLY A 32 -4.94 13.04 11.56
C GLY A 32 -4.30 13.09 10.17
N LEU A 33 -5.05 12.75 9.11
CA LEU A 33 -4.57 12.86 7.72
C LEU A 33 -4.38 14.32 7.32
N THR A 34 -5.29 15.22 7.73
CA THR A 34 -5.11 16.65 7.49
C THR A 34 -3.82 17.16 8.13
N GLN A 35 -3.64 16.92 9.43
CA GLN A 35 -2.52 17.43 10.21
C GLN A 35 -1.18 16.84 9.75
N LEU A 36 -1.09 15.52 9.64
CA LEU A 36 0.19 14.81 9.49
C LEU A 36 0.36 14.09 8.15
N GLY A 37 -0.67 14.08 7.30
CA GLY A 37 -0.67 13.27 6.08
C GLY A 37 -0.68 11.78 6.41
N THR A 38 -0.31 10.95 5.44
CA THR A 38 -0.15 9.51 5.69
C THR A 38 1.06 9.23 6.59
N ALA A 39 2.10 10.06 6.49
CA ALA A 39 3.32 10.00 7.30
C ALA A 39 3.08 9.99 8.82
N GLY A 40 1.95 10.52 9.29
CA GLY A 40 1.57 10.44 10.71
C GLY A 40 1.43 9.02 11.26
N GLY A 41 1.27 8.03 10.37
CA GLY A 41 1.15 6.61 10.73
C GLY A 41 2.45 5.94 11.16
N VAL A 42 3.63 6.47 10.83
CA VAL A 42 4.93 5.78 11.02
C VAL A 42 5.12 5.25 12.44
N ILE A 43 4.88 6.07 13.45
CA ILE A 43 5.03 5.69 14.87
C ILE A 43 4.04 4.57 15.24
N ALA A 44 2.79 4.67 14.81
CA ALA A 44 1.76 3.68 15.13
C ALA A 44 2.02 2.33 14.43
N THR A 45 2.50 2.37 13.18
CA THR A 45 2.87 1.16 12.46
C THR A 45 4.11 0.51 13.03
N GLU A 46 5.06 1.28 13.57
CA GLU A 46 6.19 0.69 14.31
C GLU A 46 5.70 -0.03 15.58
N LEU A 47 4.84 0.64 16.35
CA LEU A 47 4.33 0.11 17.62
C LEU A 47 3.63 -1.24 17.44
N THR A 48 2.73 -1.32 16.47
CA THR A 48 1.94 -2.52 16.13
C THR A 48 2.74 -3.60 15.40
N GLY A 49 3.97 -3.28 15.00
CA GLY A 49 4.78 -4.17 14.20
C GLY A 49 4.38 -4.25 12.71
N ASP A 50 3.63 -3.28 12.21
CA ASP A 50 3.26 -3.17 10.80
C ASP A 50 4.35 -2.53 9.94
N LEU A 51 5.25 -1.74 10.53
CA LEU A 51 6.38 -1.11 9.82
C LEU A 51 7.47 -2.15 9.47
N PRO A 52 7.76 -2.41 8.17
CA PRO A 52 8.83 -3.30 7.77
C PRO A 52 10.19 -2.67 8.02
N LEU A 53 11.14 -3.49 8.46
CA LEU A 53 12.47 -3.05 8.86
C LEU A 53 13.53 -3.96 8.25
N LYS A 54 14.60 -3.36 7.70
CA LYS A 54 15.78 -4.06 7.19
C LYS A 54 15.43 -5.20 6.21
N ASN A 55 14.86 -4.84 5.06
CA ASN A 55 14.27 -5.80 4.10
C ASN A 55 13.40 -6.86 4.79
N TRP A 56 12.46 -6.39 5.62
CA TRP A 56 11.48 -7.22 6.33
C TRP A 56 12.03 -8.22 7.36
N SER A 57 13.32 -8.14 7.71
CA SER A 57 13.97 -9.10 8.62
C SER A 57 13.98 -8.69 10.10
N GLN A 58 13.80 -7.40 10.41
CA GLN A 58 13.92 -6.86 11.76
C GLN A 58 12.56 -6.58 12.43
N GLY A 59 12.52 -6.54 13.77
CA GLY A 59 11.30 -6.43 14.59
C GLY A 59 10.91 -5.03 15.07
N SER A 60 11.84 -4.23 15.61
CA SER A 60 11.51 -2.90 16.19
C SER A 60 12.61 -1.88 15.93
N TRP A 61 12.22 -0.61 15.80
CA TRP A 61 13.08 0.54 15.46
C TRP A 61 12.52 1.87 15.98
N LYS A 62 11.98 1.86 17.20
CA LYS A 62 11.18 2.93 17.85
C LYS A 62 11.76 4.34 17.69
N GLU A 63 12.98 4.56 18.17
CA GLU A 63 13.56 5.90 18.25
C GLU A 63 13.81 6.49 16.87
N ALA A 64 14.19 5.64 15.92
CA ALA A 64 14.48 6.04 14.54
C ALA A 64 13.20 6.23 13.71
N ALA A 65 12.19 5.38 13.90
CA ALA A 65 10.87 5.58 13.31
C ALA A 65 10.27 6.94 13.72
N ALA A 66 10.45 7.34 14.98
CA ALA A 66 10.04 8.67 15.44
C ALA A 66 10.79 9.81 14.73
N ARG A 67 12.08 9.62 14.38
CA ARG A 67 12.90 10.63 13.66
C ARG A 67 12.48 10.85 12.22
N ILE A 68 11.78 9.91 11.59
CA ILE A 68 11.33 10.04 10.19
C ILE A 68 9.82 10.24 10.06
N SER A 69 9.12 10.37 11.18
CA SER A 69 7.65 10.40 11.23
C SER A 69 7.02 11.69 10.66
N GLY A 70 5.72 11.65 10.36
CA GLY A 70 4.95 12.84 9.98
C GLY A 70 4.93 13.93 11.06
N GLN A 71 5.05 13.54 12.33
CA GLN A 71 5.23 14.44 13.46
C GLN A 71 6.54 15.20 13.34
N ARG A 72 7.65 14.50 13.02
CA ARG A 72 8.92 15.16 12.77
C ARG A 72 8.85 16.08 11.57
N ILE A 73 8.22 15.66 10.47
CA ILE A 73 8.01 16.52 9.29
C ILE A 73 7.30 17.82 9.68
N ALA A 74 6.24 17.74 10.49
CA ALA A 74 5.48 18.90 10.94
C ALA A 74 6.32 19.88 11.78
N GLU A 75 7.25 19.36 12.59
CA GLU A 75 8.14 20.16 13.44
C GLU A 75 9.31 20.81 12.69
N THR A 76 9.74 20.24 11.56
CA THR A 76 11.00 20.64 10.91
C THR A 76 10.80 21.19 9.50
N ILE A 77 10.47 20.33 8.53
CA ILE A 77 10.56 20.64 7.09
C ILE A 77 9.19 20.94 6.47
N PHE A 78 8.10 20.91 7.24
CA PHE A 78 6.76 21.22 6.75
C PHE A 78 6.64 22.69 6.34
N LEU A 79 6.09 22.92 5.15
CA LEU A 79 5.79 24.26 4.66
C LEU A 79 4.29 24.56 4.64
N ARG A 80 3.50 23.68 4.00
CA ARG A 80 2.04 23.88 3.86
C ARG A 80 1.32 22.61 3.44
N HIS A 81 0.02 22.59 3.68
CA HIS A 81 -0.88 21.56 3.17
C HIS A 81 -1.12 21.72 1.67
N THR A 82 -1.33 20.60 0.99
CA THR A 82 -1.79 20.54 -0.40
C THR A 82 -3.04 19.66 -0.50
N HIS A 83 -3.88 19.98 -1.47
CA HIS A 83 -5.16 19.30 -1.67
C HIS A 83 -5.23 18.77 -3.09
N CYS A 84 -5.73 17.55 -3.24
CA CYS A 84 -6.23 17.07 -4.53
C CYS A 84 -7.48 17.87 -4.91
N PHE A 85 -7.88 17.78 -6.17
CA PHE A 85 -9.10 18.43 -6.65
C PHE A 85 -10.32 18.04 -5.80
N ALA A 86 -11.10 19.04 -5.38
CA ALA A 86 -12.31 18.91 -4.55
C ALA A 86 -12.15 18.17 -3.20
N CYS A 87 -10.92 17.84 -2.78
CA CYS A 87 -10.68 17.06 -1.58
C CYS A 87 -10.91 17.88 -0.31
N PRO A 88 -11.73 17.41 0.65
CA PRO A 88 -11.93 18.10 1.92
C PRO A 88 -10.85 17.79 2.97
N ILE A 89 -10.00 16.78 2.75
CA ILE A 89 -9.04 16.26 3.74
C ILE A 89 -7.71 17.04 3.72
N GLY A 90 -7.11 17.26 2.55
CA GLY A 90 -5.81 17.93 2.45
C GLY A 90 -4.63 17.11 3.01
N CYS A 91 -4.58 15.81 2.69
CA CYS A 91 -3.55 14.91 3.23
C CYS A 91 -2.13 15.23 2.72
N GLY A 92 -2.00 15.81 1.51
CA GLY A 92 -0.70 16.10 0.92
C GLY A 92 0.05 17.19 1.66
N LYS A 93 1.39 17.10 1.65
CA LYS A 93 2.28 18.05 2.30
C LYS A 93 3.28 18.60 1.29
N THR A 94 3.55 19.91 1.33
CA THR A 94 4.74 20.49 0.70
C THR A 94 5.79 20.66 1.79
N VAL A 95 7.02 20.25 1.49
CA VAL A 95 8.16 20.38 2.39
C VAL A 95 9.23 21.27 1.78
N LYS A 96 10.03 21.89 2.65
CA LYS A 96 11.20 22.69 2.29
C LYS A 96 12.33 22.39 3.28
N ILE A 97 13.53 22.16 2.75
CA ILE A 97 14.75 21.99 3.57
C ILE A 97 15.56 23.28 3.47
N GLU A 98 15.81 23.93 4.60
CA GLU A 98 16.49 25.24 4.63
C GLU A 98 17.99 25.14 4.91
N GLU A 99 18.42 24.10 5.62
CA GLU A 99 19.80 23.94 6.10
C GLU A 99 20.37 22.55 5.82
N GLY A 100 21.70 22.43 5.93
CA GLY A 100 22.41 21.17 5.76
C GLY A 100 22.68 20.80 4.29
N PRO A 101 23.17 19.57 4.03
CA PRO A 101 23.64 19.13 2.71
C PRO A 101 22.53 19.06 1.64
N TYR A 102 21.26 19.09 2.07
CA TYR A 102 20.09 19.02 1.19
C TYR A 102 19.28 20.33 1.16
N ALA A 103 19.87 21.43 1.64
CA ALA A 103 19.26 22.76 1.62
C ALA A 103 18.84 23.17 0.20
N GLY A 104 17.70 23.84 0.11
CA GLY A 104 17.11 24.28 -1.16
C GLY A 104 16.11 23.29 -1.77
N LEU A 105 15.93 22.10 -1.18
CA LEU A 105 14.85 21.20 -1.57
C LEU A 105 13.49 21.88 -1.33
N TYR A 106 12.64 21.84 -2.37
CA TYR A 106 11.24 22.26 -2.32
C TYR A 106 10.43 21.26 -3.15
N GLY A 107 9.44 20.63 -2.55
CA GLY A 107 8.64 19.63 -3.24
C GLY A 107 7.53 19.02 -2.41
N HIS A 108 6.93 17.95 -2.95
CA HIS A 108 6.00 17.12 -2.19
C HIS A 108 6.75 16.40 -1.07
N GLY A 109 6.15 16.40 0.13
CA GLY A 109 6.67 15.64 1.26
C GLY A 109 6.55 14.13 1.01
N PRO A 110 7.41 13.33 1.63
CA PRO A 110 7.30 11.88 1.56
C PRO A 110 6.01 11.41 2.26
N GLU A 111 5.28 10.51 1.61
CA GLU A 111 4.15 9.79 2.20
C GLU A 111 4.65 8.65 3.10
N TYR A 112 3.73 7.99 3.83
CA TYR A 112 4.03 6.84 4.69
C TYR A 112 4.90 5.79 4.00
N GLU A 113 4.48 5.35 2.82
CA GLU A 113 5.17 4.30 2.05
C GLU A 113 6.61 4.70 1.72
N THR A 114 6.84 5.96 1.34
CA THR A 114 8.19 6.47 1.07
C THR A 114 9.07 6.47 2.32
N LEU A 115 8.51 6.89 3.47
CA LEU A 115 9.21 6.88 4.75
C LEU A 115 9.48 5.46 5.25
N ALA A 116 8.53 4.56 5.10
CA ALA A 116 8.67 3.17 5.49
C ALA A 116 9.70 2.44 4.62
N GLY A 117 9.72 2.70 3.31
CA GLY A 117 10.66 2.07 2.39
C GLY A 117 12.08 2.59 2.49
N PHE A 118 12.29 3.87 2.19
CA PHE A 118 13.63 4.46 2.27
C PHE A 118 14.11 4.59 3.72
N GLY A 119 13.20 4.69 4.68
CA GLY A 119 13.52 4.73 6.09
C GLY A 119 13.60 3.32 6.69
N GLY A 120 12.51 2.83 7.25
CA GLY A 120 12.48 1.55 7.99
C GLY A 120 13.09 0.37 7.24
N ASN A 121 12.68 0.15 5.99
CA ASN A 121 13.10 -1.01 5.21
C ASN A 121 14.58 -0.94 4.79
N CYS A 122 15.15 0.26 4.64
CA CYS A 122 16.58 0.49 4.35
C CYS A 122 17.42 0.91 5.59
N LEU A 123 16.78 1.04 6.76
CA LEU A 123 17.33 1.59 8.01
C LEU A 123 17.95 3.00 7.91
N CYS A 124 17.42 3.88 7.06
CA CYS A 124 17.86 5.29 7.00
C CYS A 124 16.99 6.17 7.91
N ASP A 125 17.58 6.83 8.90
CA ASP A 125 16.83 7.71 9.82
C ASP A 125 17.06 9.21 9.58
N ASP A 126 17.73 9.55 8.48
CA ASP A 126 17.89 10.92 7.99
C ASP A 126 16.65 11.33 7.18
N LEU A 127 15.71 12.00 7.84
CA LEU A 127 14.48 12.51 7.22
C LEU A 127 14.76 13.41 6.01
N ASN A 128 15.82 14.22 6.04
CA ASN A 128 16.13 15.14 4.95
C ASN A 128 16.66 14.37 3.73
N ALA A 129 17.44 13.32 3.96
CA ALA A 129 17.85 12.42 2.88
C ALA A 129 16.67 11.64 2.29
N ILE A 130 15.72 11.16 3.11
CA ILE A 130 14.51 10.50 2.61
C ILE A 130 13.66 11.47 1.78
N ALA A 131 13.49 12.70 2.24
CA ALA A 131 12.81 13.74 1.47
C ALA A 131 13.53 14.03 0.13
N ARG A 132 14.87 13.96 0.11
CA ARG A 132 15.65 14.06 -1.13
C ARG A 132 15.42 12.88 -2.08
N MET A 133 15.41 11.64 -1.58
CA MET A 133 15.11 10.46 -2.40
C MET A 133 13.67 10.49 -2.94
N ASN A 134 12.71 10.96 -2.15
CA ASN A 134 11.33 11.22 -2.59
C ASN A 134 11.26 12.23 -3.75
N ASP A 135 11.95 13.37 -3.62
CA ASP A 135 12.01 14.39 -4.67
C ASP A 135 12.66 13.84 -5.95
N LEU A 136 13.72 13.04 -5.84
CA LEU A 136 14.34 12.39 -6.99
C LEU A 136 13.40 11.40 -7.67
N CYS A 137 12.71 10.54 -6.92
CA CYS A 137 11.73 9.60 -7.48
C CYS A 137 10.64 10.36 -8.24
N ASN A 138 10.09 11.43 -7.66
CA ASN A 138 9.08 12.26 -8.31
C ASN A 138 9.59 12.92 -9.60
N ARG A 139 10.85 13.37 -9.63
CA ARG A 139 11.45 14.00 -10.82
C ARG A 139 11.78 13.01 -11.92
N TYR A 140 12.22 11.81 -11.57
CA TYR A 140 12.53 10.76 -12.53
C TYR A 140 11.31 9.94 -12.95
N GLY A 141 10.20 10.05 -12.22
CA GLY A 141 9.01 9.22 -12.46
C GLY A 141 9.19 7.77 -11.98
N LEU A 142 9.89 7.59 -10.85
CA LEU A 142 10.07 6.29 -10.21
C LEU A 142 9.05 6.09 -9.09
N ASP A 143 8.57 4.85 -8.94
CA ASP A 143 7.78 4.44 -7.78
C ASP A 143 8.67 4.34 -6.54
N THR A 144 8.31 5.05 -5.46
CA THR A 144 9.11 5.06 -4.23
C THR A 144 9.10 3.71 -3.52
N ILE A 145 8.02 2.92 -3.64
CA ILE A 145 7.92 1.60 -3.02
C ILE A 145 8.90 0.64 -3.70
N SER A 146 8.74 0.43 -5.01
CA SER A 146 9.59 -0.48 -5.76
C SER A 146 11.06 -0.05 -5.75
N THR A 147 11.34 1.26 -5.83
CA THR A 147 12.71 1.78 -5.76
C THR A 147 13.36 1.48 -4.41
N SER A 148 12.70 1.77 -3.31
CA SER A 148 13.27 1.55 -1.98
C SER A 148 13.31 0.07 -1.58
N ALA A 149 12.38 -0.75 -2.06
CA ALA A 149 12.46 -2.21 -1.94
C ALA A 149 13.66 -2.79 -2.72
N ALA A 150 13.92 -2.31 -3.94
CA ALA A 150 15.10 -2.71 -4.71
C ALA A 150 16.42 -2.32 -4.02
N LEU A 151 16.47 -1.14 -3.39
CA LEU A 151 17.63 -0.74 -2.58
C LEU A 151 17.80 -1.61 -1.34
N ALA A 152 16.72 -1.89 -0.59
CA ALA A 152 16.79 -2.75 0.58
C ALA A 152 17.24 -4.18 0.22
N PHE A 153 16.76 -4.72 -0.90
CA PHE A 153 17.24 -5.98 -1.47
C PHE A 153 18.75 -5.93 -1.79
N ALA A 154 19.21 -4.85 -2.45
CA ALA A 154 20.63 -4.69 -2.78
C ALA A 154 21.53 -4.55 -1.54
N MET A 155 21.06 -3.84 -0.50
CA MET A 155 21.76 -3.75 0.79
C MET A 155 21.89 -5.10 1.47
N GLU A 156 20.84 -5.93 1.45
CA GLU A 156 20.90 -7.29 2.00
C GLU A 156 21.83 -8.19 1.17
N ALA A 157 21.76 -8.11 -0.16
CA ALA A 157 22.69 -8.84 -1.04
C ALA A 157 24.15 -8.41 -0.79
N TYR A 158 24.40 -7.13 -0.57
CA TYR A 158 25.71 -6.58 -0.22
C TYR A 158 26.19 -7.06 1.16
N GLU A 159 25.32 -7.02 2.19
CA GLU A 159 25.61 -7.55 3.53
C GLU A 159 25.96 -9.04 3.51
N LYS A 160 25.31 -9.81 2.63
CA LYS A 160 25.55 -11.26 2.44
C LYS A 160 26.73 -11.57 1.50
N GLY A 161 27.34 -10.56 0.89
CA GLY A 161 28.46 -10.75 -0.05
C GLY A 161 28.06 -11.26 -1.44
N LEU A 162 26.76 -11.23 -1.78
CA LEU A 162 26.25 -11.54 -3.13
C LEU A 162 26.45 -10.38 -4.10
N LEU A 163 26.62 -9.17 -3.57
CA LEU A 163 27.10 -8.00 -4.30
C LEU A 163 28.37 -7.49 -3.64
N SER A 164 29.43 -7.29 -4.43
CA SER A 164 30.65 -6.64 -3.97
C SER A 164 30.58 -5.12 -4.17
N ARG A 165 31.52 -4.39 -3.56
CA ARG A 165 31.65 -2.94 -3.79
C ARG A 165 31.97 -2.60 -5.25
N GLU A 166 32.65 -3.50 -5.96
CA GLU A 166 32.98 -3.32 -7.37
C GLU A 166 31.73 -3.50 -8.25
N ASP A 167 30.91 -4.51 -7.98
CA ASP A 167 29.66 -4.79 -8.71
C ASP A 167 28.69 -3.60 -8.69
N VAL A 168 28.74 -2.80 -7.62
CA VAL A 168 27.85 -1.66 -7.38
C VAL A 168 28.50 -0.32 -7.66
N GLY A 169 29.59 -0.31 -8.45
CA GLY A 169 30.23 0.92 -8.91
C GLY A 169 30.91 1.73 -7.80
N GLY A 170 31.39 1.07 -6.75
CA GLY A 170 32.10 1.71 -5.63
C GLY A 170 31.20 2.22 -4.52
N LEU A 171 29.87 2.13 -4.67
CA LEU A 171 28.89 2.51 -3.65
C LEU A 171 29.05 1.66 -2.39
N ASP A 172 28.89 2.31 -1.24
CA ASP A 172 28.86 1.66 0.06
C ASP A 172 27.39 1.42 0.44
N LEU A 173 26.88 0.23 0.10
CA LEU A 173 25.50 -0.17 0.38
C LEU A 173 25.31 -0.75 1.79
N THR A 174 26.10 -0.28 2.76
CA THR A 174 25.79 -0.52 4.17
C THR A 174 24.43 0.09 4.53
N TRP A 175 23.68 -0.60 5.38
CA TRP A 175 22.34 -0.19 5.80
C TRP A 175 22.31 1.26 6.31
N GLY A 176 21.35 2.05 5.83
CA GLY A 176 21.16 3.44 6.21
C GLY A 176 22.15 4.44 5.61
N ASN A 177 23.07 4.04 4.72
CA ASN A 177 24.03 4.94 4.09
C ASN A 177 23.35 5.90 3.08
N ALA A 178 22.88 7.03 3.60
CA ALA A 178 22.04 7.96 2.85
C ALA A 178 22.68 8.53 1.56
N PRO A 179 23.97 8.96 1.56
CA PRO A 179 24.62 9.39 0.32
C PRO A 179 24.65 8.31 -0.76
N ALA A 180 24.95 7.05 -0.40
CA ALA A 180 24.97 5.94 -1.35
C ALA A 180 23.57 5.64 -1.89
N MET A 181 22.55 5.68 -1.04
CA MET A 181 21.15 5.48 -1.45
C MET A 181 20.68 6.54 -2.45
N ILE A 182 20.97 7.82 -2.19
CA ILE A 182 20.60 8.94 -3.08
C ILE A 182 21.23 8.77 -4.47
N GLU A 183 22.49 8.37 -4.51
CA GLU A 183 23.18 8.09 -5.78
C GLU A 183 22.59 6.86 -6.47
N ALA A 184 22.31 5.79 -5.73
CA ALA A 184 21.68 4.59 -6.27
C ALA A 184 20.30 4.87 -6.90
N VAL A 185 19.46 5.74 -6.31
CA VAL A 185 18.19 6.19 -6.93
C VAL A 185 18.44 6.83 -8.30
N SER A 186 19.45 7.68 -8.41
CA SER A 186 19.80 8.33 -9.67
C SER A 186 20.34 7.34 -10.70
N GLN A 187 21.13 6.36 -10.27
CA GLN A 187 21.66 5.28 -11.09
C GLN A 187 20.56 4.34 -11.60
N ILE A 188 19.57 4.01 -10.77
CA ILE A 188 18.37 3.25 -11.19
C ILE A 188 17.63 3.99 -12.30
N ALA A 189 17.36 5.29 -12.12
CA ALA A 189 16.65 6.09 -13.12
C ALA A 189 17.35 6.13 -14.49
N ARG A 190 18.69 6.10 -14.48
CA ARG A 190 19.52 6.18 -15.69
C ARG A 190 19.92 4.82 -16.26
N ARG A 191 19.66 3.73 -15.53
CA ARG A 191 20.22 2.40 -15.83
C ARG A 191 21.74 2.47 -15.96
N GLU A 192 22.40 2.91 -14.89
CA GLU A 192 23.86 3.02 -14.81
C GLU A 192 24.33 2.38 -13.51
N GLY A 193 25.52 1.78 -13.48
CA GLY A 193 26.09 1.17 -12.26
C GLY A 193 25.12 0.15 -11.64
N ILE A 194 24.72 0.37 -10.39
CA ILE A 194 23.75 -0.51 -9.70
C ILE A 194 22.37 -0.54 -10.40
N GLY A 195 22.03 0.50 -11.17
CA GLY A 195 20.79 0.58 -11.95
C GLY A 195 20.66 -0.53 -13.00
N GLU A 196 21.78 -1.05 -13.52
CA GLU A 196 21.78 -2.20 -14.43
C GLU A 196 21.28 -3.49 -13.77
N ILE A 197 21.33 -3.56 -12.44
CA ILE A 197 20.86 -4.72 -11.66
C ILE A 197 19.42 -4.48 -11.19
N LEU A 198 19.11 -3.25 -10.76
CA LEU A 198 17.88 -2.95 -10.02
C LEU A 198 16.74 -2.34 -10.85
N ALA A 199 17.00 -1.80 -12.04
CA ALA A 199 15.98 -1.09 -12.82
C ALA A 199 14.84 -1.97 -13.35
N ASP A 200 15.01 -3.30 -13.33
CA ASP A 200 13.98 -4.28 -13.72
C ASP A 200 13.26 -4.90 -12.50
N GLY A 201 13.48 -4.37 -11.29
CA GLY A 201 12.82 -4.78 -10.05
C GLY A 201 13.49 -5.96 -9.34
N VAL A 202 13.04 -6.24 -8.11
CA VAL A 202 13.66 -7.24 -7.22
C VAL A 202 13.55 -8.65 -7.77
N ARG A 203 12.48 -8.98 -8.49
CA ARG A 203 12.33 -10.30 -9.14
C ARG A 203 13.43 -10.53 -10.16
N ALA A 204 13.71 -9.54 -11.01
CA ALA A 204 14.76 -9.66 -12.03
C ALA A 204 16.16 -9.63 -11.39
N ALA A 205 16.36 -8.77 -10.39
CA ALA A 205 17.60 -8.68 -9.65
C ALA A 205 17.94 -10.00 -8.92
N ALA A 206 16.96 -10.61 -8.24
CA ALA A 206 17.11 -11.90 -7.58
C ALA A 206 17.46 -13.02 -8.56
N ALA A 207 16.75 -13.11 -9.68
CA ALA A 207 17.03 -14.09 -10.71
C ALA A 207 18.47 -13.97 -11.27
N ARG A 208 18.99 -12.74 -11.37
CA ARG A 208 20.37 -12.45 -11.80
C ARG A 208 21.42 -12.85 -10.76
N LEU A 209 21.13 -12.65 -9.47
CA LEU A 209 22.06 -12.96 -8.37
C LEU A 209 21.98 -14.44 -7.92
N GLY A 210 20.94 -15.16 -8.32
CA GLY A 210 20.80 -16.60 -8.12
C GLY A 210 19.97 -17.00 -6.89
N PRO A 211 19.88 -18.31 -6.61
CA PRO A 211 18.91 -18.87 -5.66
C PRO A 211 19.02 -18.35 -4.22
N GLU A 212 20.21 -17.94 -3.79
CA GLU A 212 20.41 -17.34 -2.46
C GLU A 212 19.70 -15.98 -2.33
N ALA A 213 19.62 -15.23 -3.43
CA ALA A 213 18.95 -13.93 -3.48
C ALA A 213 17.42 -14.03 -3.49
N GLU A 214 16.88 -15.07 -4.15
CA GLU A 214 15.43 -15.35 -4.18
C GLU A 214 14.83 -15.53 -2.77
N ALA A 215 15.62 -16.00 -1.80
CA ALA A 215 15.15 -16.20 -0.43
C ALA A 215 14.73 -14.89 0.27
N PHE A 216 15.25 -13.75 -0.18
CA PHE A 216 14.98 -12.43 0.39
C PHE A 216 14.43 -11.41 -0.61
N ALA A 217 14.01 -11.88 -1.79
CA ALA A 217 13.25 -11.07 -2.75
C ALA A 217 11.78 -10.94 -2.27
N VAL A 218 11.40 -9.75 -1.79
CA VAL A 218 10.06 -9.53 -1.21
C VAL A 218 9.11 -8.95 -2.25
N HIS A 219 8.45 -9.82 -3.00
CA HIS A 219 7.45 -9.45 -4.01
C HIS A 219 6.29 -10.46 -4.07
N VAL A 220 5.16 -10.05 -4.66
CA VAL A 220 4.08 -10.98 -5.09
C VAL A 220 3.78 -10.71 -6.55
N LYS A 221 3.80 -11.76 -7.38
CA LYS A 221 3.66 -11.68 -8.85
C LYS A 221 4.67 -10.73 -9.52
N GLY A 222 5.80 -10.50 -8.86
CA GLY A 222 6.89 -9.61 -9.29
C GLY A 222 6.75 -8.15 -8.93
N MET A 223 5.67 -7.75 -8.25
CA MET A 223 5.56 -6.39 -7.71
C MET A 223 6.02 -6.39 -6.25
N GLU A 224 6.93 -5.48 -5.93
CA GLU A 224 7.47 -5.27 -4.59
C GLU A 224 6.33 -5.00 -3.58
N MET A 225 6.47 -5.55 -2.38
CA MET A 225 5.45 -5.38 -1.36
C MET A 225 5.45 -3.96 -0.78
N PRO A 226 4.27 -3.33 -0.64
CA PRO A 226 4.14 -2.06 0.08
C PRO A 226 4.23 -2.29 1.58
N TYR A 227 4.49 -1.23 2.33
CA TYR A 227 5.08 -1.34 3.66
C TYR A 227 4.07 -1.51 4.80
N HIS A 228 3.15 -2.47 4.66
CA HIS A 228 2.32 -2.96 5.75
C HIS A 228 2.59 -4.45 5.95
N ASP A 229 3.17 -4.82 7.10
CA ASP A 229 3.62 -6.16 7.41
C ASP A 229 2.44 -7.11 7.67
N PRO A 230 2.21 -8.13 6.81
CA PRO A 230 1.09 -9.05 7.01
C PRO A 230 1.29 -9.94 8.25
N ARG A 231 2.43 -9.89 8.94
CA ARG A 231 2.60 -10.54 10.26
C ARG A 231 1.98 -9.72 11.40
N ALA A 232 1.75 -8.41 11.23
CA ALA A 232 1.04 -7.58 12.21
C ALA A 232 -0.47 -7.54 11.99
N PHE A 233 -0.89 -7.57 10.73
CA PHE A 233 -2.30 -7.66 10.36
C PHE A 233 -2.46 -8.77 9.33
N VAL A 234 -2.75 -10.00 9.77
CA VAL A 234 -2.75 -11.18 8.89
C VAL A 234 -3.84 -11.12 7.82
N SER A 235 -4.86 -10.27 7.99
CA SER A 235 -5.82 -9.91 6.95
C SER A 235 -5.19 -9.34 5.66
N MET A 236 -3.97 -8.82 5.73
CA MET A 236 -3.24 -8.34 4.57
C MET A 236 -2.62 -9.47 3.75
N ALA A 237 -2.40 -10.64 4.34
CA ALA A 237 -1.80 -11.79 3.66
C ALA A 237 -2.64 -12.25 2.45
N PRO A 238 -3.95 -12.58 2.58
CA PRO A 238 -4.79 -12.88 1.43
C PRO A 238 -4.98 -11.67 0.52
N ASN A 239 -5.02 -10.44 1.05
CA ASN A 239 -5.10 -9.23 0.23
C ASN A 239 -3.92 -9.11 -0.74
N TYR A 240 -2.69 -9.32 -0.27
CA TYR A 240 -1.49 -9.25 -1.11
C TYR A 240 -1.38 -10.43 -2.06
N ALA A 241 -1.60 -11.65 -1.55
CA ALA A 241 -1.51 -12.87 -2.33
C ALA A 241 -2.43 -12.83 -3.54
N THR A 242 -3.68 -12.37 -3.36
CA THR A 242 -4.73 -12.42 -4.38
C THR A 242 -4.90 -11.12 -5.18
N ALA A 243 -4.12 -10.08 -4.89
CA ALA A 243 -4.22 -8.80 -5.59
C ALA A 243 -3.86 -8.95 -7.07
N VAL A 244 -4.73 -8.41 -7.92
CA VAL A 244 -4.69 -8.62 -9.38
C VAL A 244 -3.49 -8.00 -10.09
N ARG A 245 -2.83 -7.02 -9.48
CA ARG A 245 -1.63 -6.36 -10.04
C ARG A 245 -0.34 -6.74 -9.34
N GLY A 246 -0.35 -7.78 -8.50
CA GLY A 246 0.71 -8.07 -7.53
C GLY A 246 0.46 -7.40 -6.18
N ALA A 247 1.42 -7.52 -5.24
CA ALA A 247 1.25 -7.06 -3.87
C ALA A 247 0.88 -5.57 -3.78
N CYS A 248 -0.37 -5.26 -3.45
CA CYS A 248 -0.80 -3.88 -3.28
C CYS A 248 -1.77 -3.70 -2.11
N HIS A 249 -1.43 -2.81 -1.19
CA HIS A 249 -2.25 -2.54 -0.01
C HIS A 249 -3.54 -1.82 -0.40
N LEU A 250 -3.50 -0.96 -1.43
CA LEU A 250 -4.67 -0.27 -1.96
C LEU A 250 -5.67 -1.19 -2.66
N GLU A 251 -5.39 -2.48 -2.84
CA GLU A 251 -6.38 -3.40 -3.41
C GLU A 251 -7.60 -3.55 -2.48
N GLY A 252 -7.37 -3.66 -1.18
CA GLY A 252 -8.42 -3.79 -0.16
C GLY A 252 -8.22 -2.90 1.06
N LEU A 253 -6.98 -2.71 1.58
CA LEU A 253 -6.69 -2.05 2.86
C LEU A 253 -7.27 -2.81 4.07
N SER A 254 -7.28 -4.14 4.02
CA SER A 254 -7.90 -5.00 5.04
C SER A 254 -7.30 -4.85 6.44
N TYR A 255 -6.08 -4.34 6.60
CA TYR A 255 -5.51 -4.02 7.92
C TYR A 255 -6.32 -2.96 8.69
N TRP A 256 -7.11 -2.12 8.01
CA TRP A 256 -8.01 -1.16 8.68
C TRP A 256 -9.11 -1.84 9.51
N ALA A 257 -9.33 -3.14 9.31
CA ALA A 257 -10.00 -4.02 10.26
C ALA A 257 -9.53 -3.82 11.70
N GLY A 258 -8.21 -3.92 11.93
CA GLY A 258 -7.60 -3.77 13.24
C GLY A 258 -7.66 -2.34 13.78
N TYR A 259 -8.05 -1.37 12.95
CA TYR A 259 -8.33 0.00 13.37
C TYR A 259 -9.83 0.26 13.58
N GLY A 260 -10.66 -0.78 13.54
CA GLY A 260 -12.11 -0.70 13.77
C GLY A 260 -12.92 -0.23 12.57
N VAL A 261 -12.37 -0.31 11.35
CA VAL A 261 -13.15 -0.03 10.13
C VAL A 261 -13.95 -1.27 9.75
N ARG A 262 -15.27 -1.21 9.97
CA ARG A 262 -16.25 -2.25 9.66
C ARG A 262 -17.59 -1.62 9.29
N TRP A 263 -18.40 -2.35 8.52
CA TRP A 263 -19.73 -1.92 8.09
C TRP A 263 -20.77 -2.98 8.42
N PRO A 264 -22.05 -2.61 8.59
CA PRO A 264 -23.12 -3.57 8.82
C PRO A 264 -23.17 -4.63 7.72
N GLY A 265 -23.24 -5.90 8.12
CA GLY A 265 -23.31 -7.05 7.22
C GLY A 265 -21.94 -7.60 6.78
N TRP A 266 -20.83 -7.00 7.21
CA TRP A 266 -19.49 -7.57 7.01
C TRP A 266 -19.17 -8.61 8.07
N TYR A 267 -18.14 -9.42 7.80
CA TYR A 267 -17.65 -10.37 8.80
C TYR A 267 -17.10 -9.65 10.04
N GLU A 268 -17.70 -9.97 11.19
CA GLU A 268 -17.39 -9.39 12.49
C GLU A 268 -17.28 -10.53 13.52
N PRO A 269 -16.05 -10.98 13.84
CA PRO A 269 -15.86 -11.92 14.94
C PRO A 269 -16.08 -11.19 16.28
N GLU A 270 -16.58 -11.92 17.29
CA GLU A 270 -16.84 -11.36 18.64
C GLU A 270 -15.55 -10.80 19.29
N ASP A 271 -14.44 -11.53 19.14
CA ASP A 271 -13.10 -11.14 19.60
C ASP A 271 -12.15 -11.05 18.40
N TYR A 272 -12.10 -9.88 17.75
CA TYR A 272 -11.18 -9.67 16.61
C TYR A 272 -9.72 -9.58 17.09
N ASP A 273 -8.90 -10.55 16.68
CA ASP A 273 -7.44 -10.53 16.83
C ASP A 273 -6.78 -10.32 15.45
N PRO A 274 -5.97 -9.26 15.25
CA PRO A 274 -5.25 -9.05 13.99
C PRO A 274 -4.16 -10.10 13.70
N HIS A 275 -3.79 -10.94 14.68
CA HIS A 275 -2.84 -12.04 14.54
C HIS A 275 -3.49 -13.41 14.31
N ASP A 276 -4.81 -13.53 14.50
CA ASP A 276 -5.55 -14.77 14.17
C ASP A 276 -5.89 -14.81 12.68
N SER A 277 -5.48 -15.91 12.03
CA SER A 277 -5.71 -16.15 10.60
C SER A 277 -7.15 -16.56 10.28
N SER A 278 -7.92 -17.05 11.25
CA SER A 278 -9.30 -17.48 11.05
C SER A 278 -10.21 -16.33 10.63
N GLY A 279 -10.99 -16.52 9.56
CA GLY A 279 -11.94 -15.54 9.01
C GLY A 279 -11.30 -14.40 8.22
N GLN A 280 -9.96 -14.31 8.17
CA GLN A 280 -9.26 -13.19 7.54
C GLN A 280 -9.31 -13.25 6.01
N GLY A 281 -9.58 -14.42 5.43
CA GLY A 281 -9.93 -14.55 4.02
C GLY A 281 -11.19 -13.74 3.68
N GLN A 282 -12.25 -13.88 4.49
CA GLN A 282 -13.50 -13.11 4.31
C GLN A 282 -13.27 -11.61 4.53
N VAL A 283 -12.50 -11.22 5.54
CA VAL A 283 -12.14 -9.80 5.78
C VAL A 283 -11.49 -9.18 4.55
N ALA A 284 -10.57 -9.87 3.89
CA ALA A 284 -9.95 -9.37 2.68
C ALA A 284 -10.94 -9.22 1.52
N VAL A 285 -11.88 -10.16 1.34
CA VAL A 285 -12.93 -10.08 0.32
C VAL A 285 -13.83 -8.87 0.54
N ASP A 286 -14.31 -8.66 1.76
CA ASP A 286 -15.20 -7.54 2.11
C ASP A 286 -14.55 -6.18 1.75
N PHE A 287 -13.28 -6.02 2.14
CA PHE A 287 -12.51 -4.82 1.85
C PHE A 287 -12.25 -4.61 0.36
N GLN A 288 -11.83 -5.65 -0.35
CA GLN A 288 -11.57 -5.57 -1.79
C GLN A 288 -12.84 -5.26 -2.60
N ASN A 289 -13.98 -5.83 -2.20
CA ASN A 289 -15.27 -5.55 -2.82
C ASN A 289 -15.63 -4.08 -2.67
N TYR A 290 -15.48 -3.52 -1.48
CA TYR A 290 -15.83 -2.12 -1.29
C TYR A 290 -14.80 -1.14 -1.87
N ALA A 291 -13.52 -1.37 -1.62
CA ALA A 291 -12.44 -0.52 -2.11
C ALA A 291 -12.37 -0.53 -3.66
N GLY A 292 -12.78 -1.63 -4.31
CA GLY A 292 -12.80 -1.77 -5.77
C GLY A 292 -13.63 -0.69 -6.48
N VAL A 293 -14.73 -0.24 -5.88
CA VAL A 293 -15.64 0.76 -6.48
C VAL A 293 -15.07 2.18 -6.51
N PHE A 294 -14.09 2.49 -5.66
CA PHE A 294 -13.55 3.86 -5.55
C PHE A 294 -12.80 4.28 -6.82
N ASN A 295 -12.11 3.34 -7.46
CA ASN A 295 -11.33 3.60 -8.66
C ASN A 295 -12.20 4.08 -9.84
N PRO A 296 -13.27 3.37 -10.28
CA PRO A 296 -14.12 3.83 -11.37
C PRO A 296 -14.96 5.07 -11.01
N LEU A 297 -15.29 5.28 -9.74
CA LEU A 297 -15.96 6.51 -9.29
C LEU A 297 -15.02 7.72 -9.22
N GLY A 298 -13.70 7.53 -9.35
CA GLY A 298 -12.71 8.60 -9.21
C GLY A 298 -12.62 9.17 -7.79
N LEU A 299 -12.95 8.36 -6.78
CA LEU A 299 -12.95 8.75 -5.37
C LEU A 299 -11.68 8.31 -4.66
N CYS A 300 -11.22 9.12 -3.71
CA CYS A 300 -10.07 8.79 -2.87
C CYS A 300 -10.47 7.78 -1.79
N LYS A 301 -9.74 6.67 -1.67
CA LYS A 301 -9.97 5.63 -0.65
C LYS A 301 -9.80 6.11 0.79
N PHE A 302 -9.14 7.24 1.05
CA PHE A 302 -9.03 7.77 2.41
C PHE A 302 -10.37 8.20 3.01
N ILE A 303 -11.41 8.44 2.21
CA ILE A 303 -12.73 8.72 2.79
C ILE A 303 -13.33 7.47 3.45
N ILE A 304 -12.89 6.25 3.10
CA ILE A 304 -13.25 5.03 3.84
C ILE A 304 -12.74 5.13 5.29
N LYS A 305 -11.48 5.54 5.46
CA LYS A 305 -10.89 5.82 6.79
C LYS A 305 -11.58 7.01 7.47
N GLY A 306 -12.06 7.99 6.70
CA GLY A 306 -12.98 9.05 7.13
C GLY A 306 -14.42 8.60 7.40
N LYS A 307 -14.63 7.30 7.63
CA LYS A 307 -15.89 6.64 7.95
C LYS A 307 -16.99 6.69 6.88
N ILE A 308 -16.63 6.89 5.61
CA ILE A 308 -17.57 6.73 4.50
C ILE A 308 -17.72 5.25 4.20
N GLY A 309 -18.88 4.70 4.58
CA GLY A 309 -19.32 3.32 4.27
C GLY A 309 -20.19 3.19 3.02
N PRO A 310 -20.54 1.95 2.62
CA PRO A 310 -21.25 1.64 1.37
C PRO A 310 -22.53 2.44 1.13
N GLN A 311 -23.36 2.66 2.17
CA GLN A 311 -24.60 3.45 2.01
C GLN A 311 -24.32 4.90 1.60
N HIS A 312 -23.30 5.54 2.17
CA HIS A 312 -22.93 6.91 1.79
C HIS A 312 -22.50 6.99 0.32
N ILE A 313 -21.84 5.94 -0.19
CA ILE A 313 -21.44 5.86 -1.60
C ILE A 313 -22.66 5.65 -2.50
N ALA A 314 -23.61 4.80 -2.10
CA ALA A 314 -24.87 4.63 -2.82
C ALA A 314 -25.65 5.96 -2.91
N ASP A 315 -25.80 6.67 -1.78
CA ASP A 315 -26.47 7.97 -1.73
C ASP A 315 -25.78 9.00 -2.64
N LEU A 316 -24.44 9.04 -2.62
CA LEU A 316 -23.65 9.90 -3.50
C LEU A 316 -23.90 9.61 -4.98
N VAL A 317 -23.88 8.34 -5.36
CA VAL A 317 -24.13 7.90 -6.75
C VAL A 317 -25.55 8.27 -7.17
N ASN A 318 -26.54 8.04 -6.32
CA ASN A 318 -27.94 8.34 -6.62
C ASN A 318 -28.17 9.84 -6.82
N VAL A 319 -27.62 10.69 -5.94
CA VAL A 319 -27.77 12.15 -6.09
C VAL A 319 -26.95 12.73 -7.26
N ALA A 320 -25.81 12.10 -7.60
CA ALA A 320 -24.97 12.54 -8.70
C ALA A 320 -25.48 12.09 -10.07
N LEU A 321 -25.98 10.86 -10.18
CA LEU A 321 -26.30 10.21 -11.46
C LEU A 321 -27.79 9.92 -11.66
N GLY A 322 -28.61 10.05 -10.61
CA GLY A 322 -30.05 9.76 -10.67
C GLY A 322 -30.35 8.26 -10.71
N TRP A 323 -29.43 7.44 -10.20
CA TRP A 323 -29.59 5.98 -10.08
C TRP A 323 -30.36 5.62 -8.81
N GLU A 324 -30.67 4.33 -8.67
CA GLU A 324 -31.40 3.76 -7.52
C GLU A 324 -30.56 2.69 -6.80
N TRP A 325 -29.28 2.98 -6.58
CA TRP A 325 -28.37 2.08 -5.88
C TRP A 325 -28.65 1.99 -4.38
N THR A 326 -28.40 0.81 -3.84
CA THR A 326 -28.34 0.48 -2.43
C THR A 326 -26.89 0.25 -2.00
N ALA A 327 -26.64 0.11 -0.69
CA ALA A 327 -25.35 -0.33 -0.17
C ALA A 327 -24.88 -1.68 -0.76
N ALA A 328 -25.81 -2.59 -1.06
CA ALA A 328 -25.49 -3.88 -1.66
C ALA A 328 -24.99 -3.73 -3.11
N ASP A 329 -25.63 -2.86 -3.90
CA ASP A 329 -25.22 -2.59 -5.29
C ASP A 329 -23.78 -2.06 -5.38
N VAL A 330 -23.37 -1.26 -4.39
CA VAL A 330 -21.99 -0.75 -4.27
C VAL A 330 -21.00 -1.89 -4.08
N VAL A 331 -21.26 -2.81 -3.13
CA VAL A 331 -20.38 -3.93 -2.82
C VAL A 331 -20.34 -4.94 -3.97
N GLU A 332 -21.50 -5.29 -4.53
CA GLU A 332 -21.62 -6.21 -5.67
C GLU A 332 -20.91 -5.65 -6.92
N THR A 333 -20.99 -4.35 -7.16
CA THR A 333 -20.26 -3.72 -8.27
C THR A 333 -18.77 -3.87 -8.13
N GLY A 334 -18.20 -3.65 -6.94
CA GLY A 334 -16.78 -3.84 -6.73
C GLY A 334 -16.35 -5.30 -6.81
N GLU A 335 -17.20 -6.23 -6.37
CA GLU A 335 -16.97 -7.66 -6.56
C GLU A 335 -16.96 -8.05 -8.05
N ARG A 336 -17.91 -7.57 -8.83
CA ARG A 336 -17.98 -7.77 -10.28
C ARG A 336 -16.70 -7.30 -10.95
N LEU A 337 -16.22 -6.12 -10.58
CA LEU A 337 -14.97 -5.56 -11.10
C LEU A 337 -13.75 -6.40 -10.68
N PHE A 338 -13.74 -6.94 -9.46
CA PHE A 338 -12.65 -7.78 -8.97
C PHE A 338 -12.57 -9.09 -9.76
N ASN A 339 -13.71 -9.77 -9.94
CA ASN A 339 -13.78 -11.01 -10.71
C ASN A 339 -13.41 -10.80 -12.18
N LEU A 340 -13.82 -9.68 -12.79
CA LEU A 340 -13.40 -9.33 -14.15
C LEU A 340 -11.88 -9.18 -14.27
N LYS A 341 -11.24 -8.51 -13.31
CA LYS A 341 -9.77 -8.39 -13.27
C LYS A 341 -9.11 -9.76 -13.08
N ARG A 342 -9.65 -10.62 -12.21
CA ARG A 342 -9.14 -11.99 -12.04
C ARG A 342 -9.22 -12.82 -13.32
N LEU A 343 -10.30 -12.71 -14.09
CA LEU A 343 -10.39 -13.37 -15.40
C LEU A 343 -9.32 -12.90 -16.38
N ILE A 344 -8.95 -11.61 -16.34
CA ILE A 344 -7.83 -11.09 -17.13
C ILE A 344 -6.52 -11.73 -16.68
N ASP A 345 -6.26 -11.81 -15.37
CA ASP A 345 -5.05 -12.42 -14.82
C ASP A 345 -4.92 -13.90 -15.22
N LEU A 346 -6.00 -14.67 -15.09
CA LEU A 346 -6.04 -16.09 -15.48
C LEU A 346 -5.73 -16.25 -16.98
N ARG A 347 -6.27 -15.37 -17.84
CA ARG A 347 -5.97 -15.36 -19.28
C ARG A 347 -4.51 -14.99 -19.57
N LEU A 348 -3.85 -14.26 -18.68
CA LEU A 348 -2.44 -13.90 -18.76
C LEU A 348 -1.51 -14.91 -18.07
N GLY A 349 -2.07 -16.01 -17.54
CA GLY A 349 -1.30 -17.14 -16.99
C GLY A 349 -1.10 -17.12 -15.48
N VAL A 350 -1.72 -16.20 -14.75
CA VAL A 350 -1.78 -16.26 -13.28
C VAL A 350 -2.63 -17.46 -12.88
N THR A 351 -2.24 -18.16 -11.82
CA THR A 351 -2.96 -19.31 -11.26
C THR A 351 -3.05 -19.21 -9.74
N ALA A 352 -3.77 -20.14 -9.09
CA ALA A 352 -3.72 -20.27 -7.64
C ALA A 352 -2.30 -20.45 -7.07
N ALA A 353 -1.35 -20.99 -7.84
CA ALA A 353 0.04 -21.13 -7.39
C ALA A 353 0.76 -19.77 -7.20
N ASP A 354 0.28 -18.73 -7.87
CA ASP A 354 0.81 -17.36 -7.76
C ASP A 354 0.18 -16.57 -6.60
N ASP A 355 -0.88 -17.10 -5.98
CA ASP A 355 -1.56 -16.50 -4.83
C ASP A 355 -0.82 -16.88 -3.54
N THR A 356 0.40 -16.38 -3.38
CA THR A 356 1.25 -16.66 -2.21
C THR A 356 1.97 -15.39 -1.74
N LEU A 357 2.63 -15.49 -0.58
CA LEU A 357 3.59 -14.51 -0.07
C LEU A 357 5.03 -14.96 -0.34
N PRO A 358 6.01 -14.03 -0.32
CA PRO A 358 7.43 -14.38 -0.39
C PRO A 358 7.87 -15.18 0.84
N ARG A 359 8.91 -16.04 0.67
CA ARG A 359 9.44 -16.93 1.72
C ARG A 359 9.67 -16.21 3.05
N ARG A 360 10.25 -15.01 3.01
CA ARG A 360 10.48 -14.15 4.17
C ARG A 360 9.26 -14.02 5.08
N LEU A 361 8.07 -13.84 4.50
CA LEU A 361 6.84 -13.58 5.25
C LEU A 361 6.05 -14.87 5.56
N LEU A 362 6.41 -15.98 4.93
CA LEU A 362 5.83 -17.30 5.20
C LEU A 362 6.58 -18.07 6.29
N ALA A 363 7.89 -17.87 6.40
CA ALA A 363 8.76 -18.75 7.19
C ALA A 363 9.53 -18.05 8.31
N GLU A 364 9.66 -16.73 8.27
CA GLU A 364 10.48 -15.99 9.22
C GLU A 364 9.60 -15.10 10.10
N PRO A 365 9.28 -15.52 11.34
CA PRO A 365 8.49 -14.70 12.24
C PRO A 365 9.27 -13.43 12.61
N ARG A 366 8.56 -12.35 12.93
CA ARG A 366 9.23 -11.16 13.44
C ARG A 366 9.98 -11.47 14.74
N PRO A 367 11.22 -10.99 14.92
CA PRO A 367 12.03 -11.34 16.08
C PRO A 367 11.64 -10.60 17.36
N SER A 368 10.91 -9.48 17.25
CA SER A 368 10.49 -8.63 18.37
C SER A 368 9.34 -7.70 17.95
N GLY A 369 8.76 -6.97 18.91
CA GLY A 369 7.60 -6.09 18.69
C GLY A 369 6.26 -6.77 19.03
N GLU A 370 5.14 -6.08 18.83
CA GLU A 370 3.80 -6.63 19.12
C GLU A 370 3.45 -7.83 18.23
N ALA A 371 3.93 -7.84 16.99
CA ALA A 371 3.76 -8.93 16.03
C ALA A 371 4.85 -10.04 16.15
N ALA A 372 5.59 -10.10 17.25
CA ALA A 372 6.65 -11.09 17.44
C ALA A 372 6.10 -12.52 17.40
N GLY A 373 6.76 -13.40 16.65
CA GLY A 373 6.35 -14.81 16.55
C GLY A 373 5.17 -15.09 15.59
N VAL A 374 4.49 -14.06 15.07
CA VAL A 374 3.31 -14.24 14.22
C VAL A 374 3.72 -14.60 12.78
N LEU A 375 3.02 -15.58 12.19
CA LEU A 375 3.07 -15.93 10.78
C LEU A 375 1.65 -16.18 10.25
N PRO A 376 1.33 -15.73 9.03
CA PRO A 376 0.03 -15.98 8.40
C PRO A 376 -0.16 -17.46 8.04
N ASP A 377 -1.29 -18.07 8.46
CA ASP A 377 -1.72 -19.39 7.99
C ASP A 377 -2.39 -19.27 6.60
N MET A 378 -1.55 -19.24 5.55
CA MET A 378 -2.00 -19.06 4.17
C MET A 378 -2.96 -20.15 3.68
N PRO A 379 -2.74 -21.46 3.93
CA PRO A 379 -3.71 -22.49 3.56
C PRO A 379 -5.12 -22.22 4.08
N THR A 380 -5.27 -21.88 5.36
CA THR A 380 -6.56 -21.55 5.96
C THR A 380 -7.17 -20.31 5.32
N MET A 381 -6.41 -19.21 5.26
CA MET A 381 -6.91 -17.94 4.75
C MET A 381 -7.27 -17.96 3.26
N LEU A 382 -6.53 -18.69 2.42
CA LEU A 382 -6.84 -18.80 0.99
C LEU A 382 -8.06 -19.68 0.75
N ALA A 383 -8.24 -20.76 1.52
CA ALA A 383 -9.43 -21.60 1.43
C ALA A 383 -10.69 -20.79 1.78
N GLU A 384 -10.64 -20.02 2.87
CA GLU A 384 -11.71 -19.08 3.24
C GLU A 384 -11.94 -18.02 2.16
N TYR A 385 -10.86 -17.44 1.63
CA TYR A 385 -10.94 -16.40 0.61
C TYR A 385 -11.58 -16.90 -0.68
N TYR A 386 -11.18 -18.07 -1.19
CA TYR A 386 -11.77 -18.66 -2.40
C TYR A 386 -13.24 -19.03 -2.20
N LEU A 387 -13.59 -19.60 -1.03
CA LEU A 387 -14.98 -19.87 -0.69
C LEU A 387 -15.81 -18.58 -0.66
N ALA A 388 -15.34 -17.55 0.05
CA ALA A 388 -15.99 -16.24 0.15
C ALA A 388 -16.13 -15.54 -1.21
N ARG A 389 -15.17 -15.77 -2.12
CA ARG A 389 -15.20 -15.25 -3.49
C ARG A 389 -16.11 -16.03 -4.45
N GLY A 390 -16.54 -17.23 -4.10
CA GLY A 390 -17.17 -18.17 -5.03
C GLY A 390 -16.21 -18.64 -6.12
N TRP A 391 -14.94 -18.83 -5.77
CA TRP A 391 -13.88 -19.35 -6.65
C TRP A 391 -13.64 -20.84 -6.40
N GLU A 392 -13.20 -21.51 -7.44
CA GLU A 392 -12.76 -22.90 -7.40
C GLU A 392 -11.33 -23.01 -6.84
N ALA A 393 -10.89 -24.24 -6.54
CA ALA A 393 -9.57 -24.50 -5.95
C ALA A 393 -8.39 -24.11 -6.87
N ASP A 394 -8.61 -23.98 -8.18
CA ASP A 394 -7.62 -23.47 -9.13
C ASP A 394 -7.54 -21.93 -9.14
N GLY A 395 -8.34 -21.26 -8.30
CA GLY A 395 -8.40 -19.82 -8.15
C GLY A 395 -9.20 -19.13 -9.26
N ALA A 396 -10.01 -19.87 -10.02
CA ALA A 396 -10.92 -19.31 -11.02
C ALA A 396 -12.31 -19.04 -10.43
N PRO A 397 -12.97 -17.92 -10.79
CA PRO A 397 -14.37 -17.71 -10.45
C PRO A 397 -15.27 -18.82 -11.03
N SER A 398 -16.17 -19.37 -10.21
CA SER A 398 -17.11 -20.40 -10.66
C SER A 398 -18.10 -19.84 -11.71
N ALA A 399 -18.62 -20.71 -12.59
CA ALA A 399 -19.61 -20.30 -13.59
C ALA A 399 -20.90 -19.76 -12.95
N GLU A 400 -21.31 -20.32 -11.81
CA GLU A 400 -22.44 -19.83 -11.02
C GLU A 400 -22.16 -18.41 -10.51
N ARG A 401 -20.96 -18.15 -9.98
CA ARG A 401 -20.61 -16.82 -9.47
C ARG A 401 -20.54 -15.78 -10.57
N LEU A 402 -19.95 -16.12 -11.72
CA LEU A 402 -19.91 -15.24 -12.89
C LEU A 402 -21.31 -14.91 -13.41
N ALA A 403 -22.21 -15.90 -13.47
CA ALA A 403 -23.60 -15.69 -13.86
C ALA A 403 -24.33 -14.76 -12.87
N ALA A 404 -24.16 -14.98 -11.56
CA ALA A 404 -24.75 -14.14 -10.52
C ALA A 404 -24.27 -12.68 -10.63
N LEU A 405 -23.00 -12.46 -10.97
CA LEU A 405 -22.42 -11.13 -11.15
C LEU A 405 -22.66 -10.54 -12.55
N SER A 406 -23.33 -11.26 -13.45
CA SER A 406 -23.49 -10.87 -14.86
C SER A 406 -22.16 -10.59 -15.56
N VAL A 407 -21.12 -11.37 -15.27
CA VAL A 407 -19.80 -11.33 -15.92
C VAL A 407 -19.74 -12.43 -16.98
N VAL A 408 -19.38 -12.06 -18.20
CA VAL A 408 -19.21 -13.03 -19.30
C VAL A 408 -17.79 -13.66 -19.20
N PRO A 409 -17.66 -15.00 -19.21
CA PRO A 409 -16.40 -15.71 -19.05
C PRO A 409 -15.28 -15.35 -20.05
#